data_AF-A0A7V6YUL4-F1
#
_entry.id   AF-A0A7V6YUL4-F1
#
_cell.length_a   1.000
_cell.length_b   1.000
_cell.length_c   1.000
_cell.angle_alpha   90.00
_cell.angle_beta   90.00
_cell.angle_gamma   90.00
#
_symmetry.space_group_name_H-M   'P 1'
#
loop_
_entity.id
_entity.type
_entity.pdbx_description
1 polymer ?
#
loop_
_entity_poly.entity_id
_entity_poly.type
_entity_poly.pdbx_seq_one_letter_code
_entity_poly.pdbx_strand_id
1 'polypeptide(L)'
;MNKESAAIGFIQSYNQKDYSSIEKKFETLMLLPLSPKLRLPVLAERIAGDPHYFDKDTEFVTALQIIRSNKNNTPYINDTSVEAVNELLYENGILKDDLQNFVTCSGLIAVKNGENVRSWDCLYDENSVHNVPLRELVKYDRLFPKKGDRVYVVENSGVFSSILDMYKGEPLPLVCTHGQFKFATLQLIEKLCNENVTIYYSGDYDPEGLQMAQRLRMKYGKFIRFWRYTVQDYIEALSEKEISPISASKLDNIKAPELSAVKNEMVRLKKIGYQERHIVTLYNDIILMQ
;
A
#
# COMPACT_ATOMS: atom_id res chain seq x y z
N MET A 1 -13.70 21.88 -2.09
CA MET A 1 -14.71 22.02 -3.17
C MET A 1 -14.13 21.38 -4.42
N ASN A 2 -14.67 20.23 -4.84
CA ASN A 2 -14.42 19.61 -6.16
C ASN A 2 -15.67 18.81 -6.60
N LYS A 3 -16.87 19.34 -6.28
CA LYS A 3 -18.15 18.79 -6.74
C LYS A 3 -18.32 18.92 -8.27
N GLU A 4 -17.45 19.70 -8.92
CA GLU A 4 -17.49 19.97 -10.35
C GLU A 4 -17.18 18.73 -11.19
N SER A 5 -16.22 17.86 -10.81
CA SER A 5 -15.79 16.76 -11.69
C SER A 5 -16.90 15.73 -12.00
N ALA A 6 -17.67 15.31 -10.99
CA ALA A 6 -18.77 14.35 -11.19
C ALA A 6 -19.97 14.99 -11.91
N ALA A 7 -20.28 16.25 -11.56
CA ALA A 7 -21.34 16.99 -12.22
C ALA A 7 -20.99 17.23 -13.70
N ILE A 8 -19.74 17.56 -14.02
CA ILE A 8 -19.26 17.77 -15.39
C ILE A 8 -19.39 16.49 -16.23
N GLY A 9 -19.00 15.33 -15.71
CA GLY A 9 -19.11 14.06 -16.45
C GLY A 9 -20.55 13.65 -16.75
N PHE A 10 -21.44 13.74 -15.74
CA PHE A 10 -22.87 13.51 -15.94
C PHE A 10 -23.48 14.51 -16.93
N ILE A 11 -23.14 15.80 -16.82
CA ILE A 11 -23.60 16.85 -17.73
C ILE A 11 -23.06 16.61 -19.15
N GLN A 12 -21.82 16.15 -19.32
CA GLN A 12 -21.26 15.79 -20.62
C GLN A 12 -22.01 14.63 -21.24
N SER A 13 -22.18 13.53 -20.51
CA SER A 13 -22.94 12.35 -20.98
C SER A 13 -24.39 12.71 -21.34
N TYR A 14 -25.04 13.52 -20.50
CA TYR A 14 -26.40 14.04 -20.75
C TYR A 14 -26.47 14.93 -22.00
N ASN A 15 -25.53 15.88 -22.16
CA ASN A 15 -25.47 16.77 -23.32
C ASN A 15 -25.15 16.03 -24.63
N GLN A 16 -24.40 14.92 -24.54
CA GLN A 16 -24.10 14.04 -25.66
C GLN A 16 -25.21 13.01 -25.93
N LYS A 17 -26.28 13.00 -25.11
CA LYS A 17 -27.40 12.04 -25.16
C LYS A 17 -26.98 10.57 -24.99
N ASP A 18 -25.87 10.33 -24.28
CA ASP A 18 -25.42 8.98 -23.93
C ASP A 18 -26.13 8.49 -22.67
N TYR A 19 -27.44 8.29 -22.78
CA TYR A 19 -28.27 7.83 -21.66
C TYR A 19 -27.93 6.39 -21.24
N SER A 20 -27.46 5.56 -22.17
CA SER A 20 -27.08 4.17 -21.87
C SER A 20 -25.90 4.11 -20.89
N SER A 21 -24.90 4.98 -21.06
CA SER A 21 -23.77 5.07 -20.13
C SER A 21 -24.22 5.49 -18.72
N ILE A 22 -25.16 6.43 -18.64
CA ILE A 22 -25.75 6.84 -17.36
C ILE A 22 -26.48 5.66 -16.70
N GLU A 23 -27.37 4.99 -17.42
CA GLU A 23 -28.14 3.85 -16.91
C GLU A 23 -27.23 2.74 -16.37
N LYS A 24 -26.19 2.35 -17.13
CA LYS A 24 -25.21 1.32 -16.71
C LYS A 24 -24.51 1.67 -15.40
N LYS A 25 -24.15 2.94 -15.21
CA LYS A 25 -23.50 3.40 -13.96
C LYS A 25 -24.46 3.35 -12.78
N PHE A 26 -25.71 3.81 -12.96
CA PHE A 26 -26.73 3.73 -11.92
C PHE A 26 -27.07 2.28 -11.55
N GLU A 27 -27.24 1.41 -12.54
CA GLU A 27 -27.46 -0.02 -12.33
C GLU A 27 -26.31 -0.62 -11.52
N THR A 28 -25.06 -0.30 -11.87
CA THR A 28 -23.89 -0.77 -11.14
C THR A 28 -23.91 -0.28 -9.68
N LEU A 29 -24.17 1.01 -9.45
CA LEU A 29 -24.22 1.58 -8.10
C LEU A 29 -25.32 0.95 -7.23
N MET A 30 -26.46 0.58 -7.81
CA MET A 30 -27.55 -0.11 -7.10
C MET A 30 -27.19 -1.51 -6.60
N LEU A 31 -26.17 -2.14 -7.20
CA LEU A 31 -25.72 -3.49 -6.80
C LEU A 31 -24.70 -3.47 -5.65
N LEU A 32 -24.19 -2.31 -5.27
CA LEU A 32 -23.10 -2.20 -4.29
C LEU A 32 -23.65 -2.10 -2.85
N PRO A 33 -22.92 -2.65 -1.84
CA PRO A 33 -21.69 -3.43 -1.99
C PRO A 33 -21.97 -4.87 -2.45
N LEU A 34 -21.11 -5.41 -3.30
CA LEU A 34 -21.25 -6.78 -3.80
C LEU A 34 -20.86 -7.82 -2.73
N SER A 35 -21.74 -8.80 -2.51
CA SER A 35 -21.48 -9.99 -1.70
C SER A 35 -22.10 -11.23 -2.37
N PRO A 36 -21.29 -12.19 -2.85
CA PRO A 36 -19.83 -12.24 -2.81
C PRO A 36 -19.16 -11.17 -3.68
N LYS A 37 -17.88 -10.87 -3.38
CA LYS A 37 -17.08 -9.92 -4.19
C LYS A 37 -16.93 -10.39 -5.64
N LEU A 38 -16.91 -9.45 -6.59
CA LEU A 38 -16.77 -9.74 -8.03
C LEU A 38 -15.58 -9.01 -8.64
N ARG A 39 -14.97 -9.58 -9.69
CA ARG A 39 -13.87 -8.92 -10.42
C ARG A 39 -14.40 -7.82 -11.32
N LEU A 40 -13.69 -6.69 -11.39
CA LEU A 40 -14.09 -5.53 -12.19
C LEU A 40 -14.37 -5.91 -13.65
N PRO A 41 -13.53 -6.71 -14.35
CA PRO A 41 -13.83 -7.09 -15.73
C PRO A 41 -15.08 -7.97 -15.88
N VAL A 42 -15.38 -8.80 -14.88
CA VAL A 42 -16.57 -9.66 -14.89
C VAL A 42 -17.84 -8.84 -14.63
N LEU A 43 -17.76 -7.85 -13.72
CA LEU A 43 -18.83 -6.89 -13.49
C LEU A 43 -19.08 -6.03 -14.74
N ALA A 44 -18.01 -5.53 -15.36
CA ALA A 44 -18.05 -4.70 -16.56
C ALA A 44 -18.69 -5.43 -17.74
N GLU A 45 -18.27 -6.68 -18.00
CA GLU A 45 -18.90 -7.53 -19.03
C GLU A 45 -20.39 -7.75 -18.76
N ARG A 46 -20.77 -8.01 -17.50
CA ARG A 46 -22.16 -8.29 -17.12
C ARG A 46 -23.10 -7.08 -17.33
N ILE A 47 -22.63 -5.87 -17.04
CA ILE A 47 -23.46 -4.66 -17.10
C ILE A 47 -23.36 -3.98 -18.47
N ALA A 48 -22.16 -3.95 -19.06
CA ALA A 48 -21.87 -3.14 -20.23
C ALA A 48 -21.56 -3.95 -21.50
N GLY A 49 -21.32 -5.26 -21.40
CA GLY A 49 -20.85 -6.10 -22.51
C GLY A 49 -19.41 -5.81 -22.96
N ASP A 50 -18.64 -5.13 -22.10
CA ASP A 50 -17.23 -4.80 -22.33
C ASP A 50 -16.45 -4.97 -21.01
N PRO A 51 -15.48 -5.88 -20.92
CA PRO A 51 -14.69 -6.12 -19.71
C PRO A 51 -13.84 -4.90 -19.27
N HIS A 52 -13.61 -3.94 -20.16
CA HIS A 52 -12.79 -2.75 -19.91
C HIS A 52 -13.61 -1.49 -19.65
N TYR A 53 -14.95 -1.59 -19.63
CA TYR A 53 -15.86 -0.44 -19.54
C TYR A 53 -15.54 0.49 -18.35
N PHE A 54 -15.16 -0.07 -17.20
CA PHE A 54 -14.86 0.69 -15.98
C PHE A 54 -13.37 0.98 -15.74
N ASP A 55 -12.44 0.57 -16.62
CA ASP A 55 -11.00 0.65 -16.33
C ASP A 55 -10.48 2.09 -16.18
N LYS A 56 -11.12 3.04 -16.87
CA LYS A 56 -10.79 4.47 -16.89
C LYS A 56 -11.96 5.36 -16.51
N ASP A 57 -13.04 4.80 -15.97
CA ASP A 57 -14.25 5.58 -15.68
C ASP A 57 -14.09 6.43 -14.41
N THR A 58 -13.61 7.65 -14.60
CA THR A 58 -13.42 8.64 -13.54
C THR A 58 -14.74 9.03 -12.87
N GLU A 59 -15.88 8.93 -13.56
CA GLU A 59 -17.18 9.29 -13.01
C GLU A 59 -17.65 8.25 -11.99
N PHE A 60 -17.50 6.96 -12.32
CA PHE A 60 -17.82 5.86 -11.41
C PHE A 60 -16.98 5.94 -10.13
N VAL A 61 -15.67 6.15 -10.26
CA VAL A 61 -14.76 6.36 -9.12
C VAL A 61 -15.19 7.58 -8.29
N THR A 62 -15.50 8.70 -8.94
CA THR A 62 -15.94 9.92 -8.24
C THR A 62 -17.24 9.69 -7.48
N ALA A 63 -18.22 8.98 -8.07
CA ALA A 63 -19.47 8.66 -7.40
C ALA A 63 -19.23 7.84 -6.13
N LEU A 64 -18.37 6.81 -6.21
CA LEU A 64 -18.00 6.00 -5.04
C LEU A 64 -17.28 6.82 -3.95
N GLN A 65 -16.39 7.74 -4.32
CA GLN A 65 -15.73 8.65 -3.36
C GLN A 65 -16.74 9.57 -2.66
N ILE A 66 -17.72 10.11 -3.39
CA ILE A 66 -18.80 10.92 -2.82
C ILE A 66 -19.63 10.09 -1.85
N ILE A 67 -20.03 8.87 -2.24
CA ILE A 67 -20.78 7.96 -1.37
C ILE A 67 -20.00 7.67 -0.08
N ARG A 68 -18.71 7.32 -0.19
CA ARG A 68 -17.82 7.07 0.96
C ARG A 68 -17.70 8.28 1.88
N SER A 69 -17.48 9.47 1.32
CA SER A 69 -17.36 10.73 2.06
C SER A 69 -18.63 11.01 2.88
N ASN A 70 -19.82 10.85 2.28
CA ASN A 70 -21.09 11.05 2.97
C ASN A 70 -21.34 9.97 4.03
N LYS A 71 -21.13 8.69 3.69
CA LYS A 71 -21.34 7.56 4.61
C LYS A 71 -20.46 7.67 5.86
N ASN A 72 -19.22 8.13 5.70
CA ASN A 72 -18.25 8.24 6.78
C ASN A 72 -18.26 9.62 7.46
N ASN A 73 -19.11 10.55 7.01
CA ASN A 73 -19.14 11.94 7.45
C ASN A 73 -17.74 12.63 7.41
N THR A 74 -16.99 12.35 6.34
CA THR A 74 -15.63 12.86 6.11
C THR A 74 -15.61 13.82 4.92
N PRO A 75 -14.65 14.76 4.85
CA PRO A 75 -14.51 15.62 3.68
C PRO A 75 -14.30 14.80 2.40
N TYR A 76 -14.94 15.22 1.31
CA TYR A 76 -14.67 14.65 0.00
C TYR A 76 -13.23 14.92 -0.41
N ILE A 77 -12.53 13.86 -0.80
CA ILE A 77 -11.18 13.89 -1.32
C ILE A 77 -11.22 13.19 -2.69
N ASN A 78 -10.77 13.90 -3.72
CA ASN A 78 -10.55 13.29 -5.03
C ASN A 78 -9.17 12.63 -5.05
N ASP A 79 -9.11 11.34 -4.71
CA ASP A 79 -7.89 10.54 -4.75
C ASP A 79 -7.98 9.50 -5.88
N THR A 80 -7.32 9.79 -6.99
CA THR A 80 -7.29 8.94 -8.18
C THR A 80 -6.05 8.05 -8.25
N SER A 81 -5.28 7.94 -7.16
CA SER A 81 -4.17 6.99 -7.09
C SER A 81 -4.69 5.56 -7.28
N VAL A 82 -3.88 4.70 -7.92
CA VAL A 82 -4.26 3.31 -8.24
C VAL A 82 -4.62 2.55 -6.95
N GLU A 83 -3.89 2.84 -5.88
CA GLU A 83 -4.07 2.26 -4.55
C GLU A 83 -5.40 2.69 -3.93
N ALA A 84 -5.71 3.99 -3.93
CA ALA A 84 -6.96 4.51 -3.37
C ALA A 84 -8.18 4.03 -4.15
N VAL A 85 -8.08 3.96 -5.49
CA VAL A 85 -9.14 3.40 -6.33
C VAL A 85 -9.34 1.92 -6.04
N ASN A 86 -8.27 1.14 -5.88
CA ASN A 86 -8.37 -0.28 -5.53
C ASN A 86 -9.00 -0.50 -4.14
N GLU A 87 -8.62 0.31 -3.13
CA GLU A 87 -9.23 0.31 -1.79
C GLU A 87 -10.72 0.64 -1.88
N LEU A 88 -11.09 1.69 -2.61
CA LEU A 88 -12.47 2.12 -2.82
C LEU A 88 -13.32 1.05 -3.52
N LEU A 89 -12.80 0.42 -4.58
CA LEU A 89 -13.47 -0.68 -5.26
C LEU A 89 -13.64 -1.88 -4.31
N TYR A 90 -12.61 -2.21 -3.55
CA TYR A 90 -12.62 -3.33 -2.61
C TYR A 90 -13.68 -3.15 -1.50
N GLU A 91 -13.79 -1.95 -0.94
CA GLU A 91 -14.83 -1.57 0.04
C GLU A 91 -16.25 -1.77 -0.49
N ASN A 92 -16.44 -1.65 -1.81
CA ASN A 92 -17.71 -1.86 -2.50
C ASN A 92 -17.86 -3.29 -3.06
N GLY A 93 -16.97 -4.21 -2.70
CA GLY A 93 -17.02 -5.60 -3.11
C GLY A 93 -16.50 -5.87 -4.53
N ILE A 94 -15.74 -4.95 -5.10
CA ILE A 94 -15.16 -5.06 -6.44
C ILE A 94 -13.66 -5.31 -6.36
N LEU A 95 -13.17 -6.31 -7.09
CA LEU A 95 -11.74 -6.67 -7.19
C LEU A 95 -11.19 -6.28 -8.56
N LYS A 96 -10.33 -5.26 -8.62
CA LYS A 96 -9.69 -4.87 -9.90
C LYS A 96 -8.65 -5.90 -10.33
N ASP A 97 -7.69 -6.18 -9.45
CA ASP A 97 -6.69 -7.22 -9.61
C ASP A 97 -6.38 -7.79 -8.21
N ASP A 98 -6.63 -9.08 -8.03
CA ASP A 98 -6.42 -9.80 -6.78
C ASP A 98 -5.26 -10.80 -6.82
N LEU A 99 -4.59 -10.94 -7.97
CA LEU A 99 -3.46 -11.86 -8.18
C LEU A 99 -2.11 -11.13 -8.26
N GLN A 100 -1.99 -10.07 -9.06
CA GLN A 100 -0.75 -9.29 -9.14
C GLN A 100 -0.65 -8.20 -8.06
N ASN A 101 -1.77 -7.97 -7.36
CA ASN A 101 -1.81 -7.24 -6.11
C ASN A 101 -1.44 -8.18 -4.96
N PHE A 102 -0.14 -8.27 -4.63
CA PHE A 102 0.39 -9.15 -3.59
C PHE A 102 1.35 -8.41 -2.66
N VAL A 103 1.70 -9.04 -1.55
CA VAL A 103 2.78 -8.64 -0.65
C VAL A 103 3.74 -9.81 -0.45
N THR A 104 5.03 -9.55 -0.37
CA THR A 104 6.04 -10.57 -0.09
C THR A 104 6.41 -10.52 1.37
N CYS A 105 6.40 -11.66 2.06
CA CYS A 105 6.77 -11.72 3.47
C CYS A 105 7.38 -13.07 3.88
N SER A 106 7.97 -13.06 5.08
CA SER A 106 8.52 -14.23 5.78
C SER A 106 8.27 -14.08 7.29
N GLY A 107 8.38 -15.19 8.05
CA GLY A 107 8.38 -15.16 9.52
C GLY A 107 7.04 -14.80 10.20
N LEU A 108 5.94 -14.80 9.45
CA LEU A 108 4.60 -14.53 9.95
C LEU A 108 3.77 -15.81 10.06
N ILE A 109 2.70 -15.74 10.85
CA ILE A 109 1.63 -16.73 10.89
C ILE A 109 0.28 -16.10 10.66
N ALA A 110 -0.67 -16.91 10.18
CA ALA A 110 -2.03 -16.49 9.91
C ALA A 110 -3.04 -17.30 10.74
N VAL A 111 -4.12 -16.64 11.12
CA VAL A 111 -5.29 -17.26 11.74
C VAL A 111 -6.50 -17.04 10.84
N LYS A 112 -7.31 -18.10 10.67
CA LYS A 112 -8.56 -18.08 9.94
C LYS A 112 -9.63 -18.81 10.74
N ASN A 113 -10.79 -18.17 10.92
CA ASN A 113 -11.91 -18.67 11.72
C ASN A 113 -11.49 -19.08 13.15
N GLY A 114 -10.54 -18.34 13.74
CA GLY A 114 -10.01 -18.64 15.07
C GLY A 114 -8.94 -19.73 15.14
N GLU A 115 -8.60 -20.39 14.02
CA GLU A 115 -7.60 -21.46 13.97
C GLU A 115 -6.34 -21.05 13.21
N ASN A 116 -5.18 -21.55 13.63
CA ASN A 116 -3.92 -21.35 12.91
C ASN A 116 -3.98 -22.02 11.53
N VAL A 117 -3.50 -21.30 10.52
CA VAL A 117 -3.47 -21.80 9.15
C VAL A 117 -2.20 -22.63 8.96
N ARG A 118 -2.37 -23.96 8.83
CA ARG A 118 -1.25 -24.92 8.71
C ARG A 118 -0.22 -24.56 7.64
N SER A 119 -0.65 -24.03 6.49
CA SER A 119 0.28 -23.66 5.42
C SER A 119 1.24 -22.53 5.85
N TRP A 120 0.81 -21.62 6.73
CA TRP A 120 1.67 -20.58 7.28
C TRP A 120 2.63 -21.11 8.34
N ASP A 121 2.20 -22.10 9.14
CA ASP A 121 3.11 -22.79 10.06
C ASP A 121 4.21 -23.54 9.28
N CYS A 122 3.86 -24.26 8.19
CA CYS A 122 4.85 -24.88 7.31
C CYS A 122 5.84 -23.86 6.70
N LEU A 123 5.34 -22.72 6.21
CA LEU A 123 6.18 -21.66 5.66
C LEU A 123 7.14 -21.10 6.71
N TYR A 124 6.69 -21.00 7.96
CA TYR A 124 7.55 -20.62 9.08
C TYR A 124 8.61 -21.69 9.32
N ASP A 125 8.23 -22.95 9.51
CA ASP A 125 9.17 -24.04 9.82
C ASP A 125 10.22 -24.27 8.73
N GLU A 126 9.86 -24.04 7.47
CA GLU A 126 10.77 -24.11 6.31
C GLU A 126 11.61 -22.85 6.09
N ASN A 127 11.39 -21.78 6.88
CA ASN A 127 11.96 -20.45 6.69
C ASN A 127 11.76 -19.91 5.25
N SER A 128 10.54 -20.10 4.73
CA SER A 128 10.20 -19.82 3.34
C SER A 128 9.67 -18.40 3.14
N VAL A 129 10.14 -17.77 2.06
CA VAL A 129 9.57 -16.52 1.53
C VAL A 129 8.34 -16.85 0.69
N HIS A 130 7.29 -16.04 0.80
CA HIS A 130 6.11 -16.24 -0.01
C HIS A 130 5.46 -14.92 -0.44
N ASN A 131 4.92 -14.93 -1.65
CA ASN A 131 4.09 -13.87 -2.20
C ASN A 131 2.64 -14.19 -1.87
N VAL A 132 1.97 -13.33 -1.11
CA VAL A 132 0.56 -13.49 -0.74
C VAL A 132 -0.29 -12.57 -1.59
N PRO A 133 -1.02 -13.10 -2.59
CA PRO A 133 -1.97 -12.32 -3.35
C PRO A 133 -3.08 -11.81 -2.45
N LEU A 134 -3.62 -10.64 -2.77
CA LEU A 134 -4.78 -10.06 -2.08
C LEU A 134 -5.93 -11.08 -1.98
N ARG A 135 -6.13 -11.89 -3.03
CA ARG A 135 -7.12 -12.97 -3.07
C ARG A 135 -7.04 -13.92 -1.87
N GLU A 136 -5.83 -14.27 -1.44
CA GLU A 136 -5.62 -15.15 -0.29
C GLU A 136 -5.56 -14.36 1.01
N LEU A 137 -4.87 -13.21 1.00
CA LEU A 137 -4.66 -12.36 2.17
C LEU A 137 -5.97 -11.99 2.89
N VAL A 138 -7.02 -11.68 2.12
CA VAL A 138 -8.32 -11.24 2.65
C VAL A 138 -9.11 -12.35 3.33
N LYS A 139 -8.71 -13.62 3.16
CA LYS A 139 -9.36 -14.77 3.81
C LYS A 139 -8.88 -14.99 5.23
N TYR A 140 -7.75 -14.39 5.61
CA TYR A 140 -7.18 -14.53 6.94
C TYR A 140 -7.70 -13.41 7.83
N ASP A 141 -8.08 -13.73 9.06
CA ASP A 141 -8.59 -12.75 10.01
C ASP A 141 -7.43 -11.96 10.60
N ARG A 142 -6.40 -12.68 11.05
CA ARG A 142 -5.24 -12.15 11.77
C ARG A 142 -3.95 -12.62 11.11
N LEU A 143 -2.96 -11.75 11.13
CA LEU A 143 -1.60 -11.99 10.62
C LEU A 143 -0.63 -11.29 11.58
N PHE A 144 0.37 -12.03 12.09
CA PHE A 144 1.32 -11.53 13.09
C PHE A 144 2.61 -12.34 13.08
N PRO A 145 3.74 -11.80 13.57
CA PRO A 145 4.97 -12.57 13.70
C PRO A 145 4.78 -13.74 14.67
N LYS A 146 5.35 -14.91 14.35
CA LYS A 146 5.28 -16.08 15.26
C LYS A 146 5.95 -15.82 16.60
N LYS A 147 7.02 -15.02 16.58
CA LYS A 147 7.80 -14.60 17.76
C LYS A 147 8.06 -13.11 17.73
N GLY A 148 8.07 -12.51 18.92
CA GLY A 148 8.25 -11.08 19.10
C GLY A 148 7.00 -10.27 18.75
N ASP A 149 7.13 -8.95 18.81
CA ASP A 149 6.07 -7.97 18.61
C ASP A 149 6.40 -6.99 17.47
N ARG A 150 7.32 -7.38 16.58
CA ARG A 150 7.91 -6.50 15.56
C ARG A 150 7.89 -7.14 14.19
N VAL A 151 7.70 -6.30 13.18
CA VAL A 151 7.88 -6.65 11.77
C VAL A 151 8.74 -5.58 11.11
N TYR A 152 9.71 -6.03 10.32
CA TYR A 152 10.58 -5.17 9.53
C TYR A 152 10.01 -5.08 8.12
N VAL A 153 9.91 -3.87 7.60
CA VAL A 153 9.38 -3.59 6.26
C VAL A 153 10.44 -2.85 5.47
N VAL A 154 10.82 -3.42 4.34
CA VAL A 154 11.74 -2.81 3.38
C VAL A 154 11.02 -2.59 2.06
N GLU A 155 11.46 -1.58 1.31
CA GLU A 155 10.85 -1.25 0.03
C GLU A 155 11.38 -2.13 -1.10
N ASN A 156 12.68 -2.38 -1.10
CA ASN A 156 13.41 -2.99 -2.19
C ASN A 156 13.57 -4.51 -2.00
N SER A 157 13.32 -5.28 -3.07
CA SER A 157 13.40 -6.74 -3.07
C SER A 157 14.83 -7.28 -2.97
N GLY A 158 15.82 -6.55 -3.47
CA GLY A 158 17.23 -6.85 -3.31
C GLY A 158 17.68 -6.70 -1.85
N VAL A 159 17.23 -5.65 -1.18
CA VAL A 159 17.47 -5.45 0.27
C VAL A 159 16.82 -6.57 1.08
N PHE A 160 15.55 -6.88 0.78
CA PHE A 160 14.82 -7.98 1.41
C PHE A 160 15.58 -9.30 1.31
N SER A 161 15.98 -9.69 0.09
CA SER A 161 16.64 -10.96 -0.16
C SER A 161 18.02 -11.01 0.51
N SER A 162 18.78 -9.91 0.43
CA SER A 162 20.11 -9.83 1.05
C SER A 162 20.07 -9.97 2.57
N ILE A 163 19.07 -9.37 3.23
CA ILE A 163 18.89 -9.53 4.68
C ILE A 163 18.61 -10.99 5.04
N LEU A 164 17.75 -11.68 4.28
CA LEU A 164 17.45 -13.09 4.52
C LEU A 164 18.66 -14.00 4.27
N ASP A 165 19.47 -13.71 3.24
CA ASP A 165 20.68 -14.48 2.96
C ASP A 165 21.71 -14.42 4.10
N MET A 166 21.86 -13.23 4.72
CA MET A 166 22.76 -13.02 5.86
C MET A 166 22.21 -13.58 7.17
N TYR A 167 20.89 -13.63 7.31
CA TYR A 167 20.24 -14.01 8.56
C TYR A 167 20.15 -15.54 8.73
N LYS A 168 20.73 -16.05 9.83
CA LYS A 168 20.85 -17.50 10.13
C LYS A 168 20.03 -17.95 11.34
N GLY A 169 19.20 -17.07 11.89
CA GLY A 169 18.33 -17.39 13.03
C GLY A 169 17.00 -18.00 12.61
N GLU A 170 16.06 -18.03 13.55
CA GLU A 170 14.67 -18.42 13.27
C GLU A 170 13.97 -17.42 12.33
N PRO A 171 12.98 -17.88 11.53
CA PRO A 171 12.40 -17.10 10.45
C PRO A 171 12.08 -15.64 10.82
N LEU A 172 12.70 -14.72 10.09
CA LEU A 172 12.63 -13.29 10.34
C LEU A 172 11.27 -12.73 9.87
N PRO A 173 10.52 -12.01 10.72
CA PRO A 173 9.33 -11.27 10.32
C PRO A 173 9.67 -10.06 9.44
N LEU A 174 9.80 -10.32 8.14
CA LEU A 174 10.23 -9.34 7.14
C LEU A 174 9.16 -9.23 6.06
N VAL A 175 8.92 -8.01 5.57
CA VAL A 175 7.97 -7.70 4.51
C VAL A 175 8.65 -6.83 3.45
N CYS A 176 8.41 -7.12 2.18
CA CYS A 176 8.82 -6.30 1.04
C CYS A 176 7.61 -5.67 0.36
N THR A 177 7.66 -4.36 0.13
CA THR A 177 6.56 -3.62 -0.52
C THR A 177 6.68 -3.54 -2.04
N HIS A 178 7.88 -3.77 -2.60
CA HIS A 178 8.22 -3.64 -4.03
C HIS A 178 7.92 -2.22 -4.57
N GLY A 179 8.41 -1.21 -3.86
CA GLY A 179 8.07 0.19 -4.15
C GLY A 179 6.70 0.57 -3.58
N GLN A 180 5.95 1.36 -4.34
CA GLN A 180 4.64 1.91 -3.95
C GLN A 180 3.71 0.84 -3.36
N PHE A 181 3.02 1.18 -2.26
CA PHE A 181 2.23 0.20 -1.51
C PHE A 181 1.05 -0.34 -2.30
N LYS A 182 1.11 -1.60 -2.70
CA LYS A 182 -0.07 -2.31 -3.19
C LYS A 182 -1.12 -2.44 -2.08
N PHE A 183 -2.38 -2.57 -2.46
CA PHE A 183 -3.47 -2.72 -1.49
C PHE A 183 -3.27 -3.95 -0.57
N ALA A 184 -2.71 -5.06 -1.09
CA ALA A 184 -2.31 -6.21 -0.27
C ALA A 184 -1.30 -5.84 0.83
N THR A 185 -0.35 -4.95 0.54
CA THR A 185 0.61 -4.50 1.56
C THR A 185 -0.09 -3.70 2.65
N LEU A 186 -1.00 -2.80 2.28
CA LEU A 186 -1.78 -2.02 3.25
C LEU A 186 -2.70 -2.90 4.11
N GLN A 187 -3.31 -3.94 3.52
CA GLN A 187 -4.13 -4.92 4.24
C GLN A 187 -3.30 -5.76 5.21
N LEU A 188 -2.08 -6.17 4.83
CA LEU A 188 -1.18 -6.85 5.75
C LEU A 188 -0.78 -5.95 6.92
N ILE A 189 -0.37 -4.71 6.64
CA ILE A 189 0.03 -3.72 7.65
C ILE A 189 -1.11 -3.42 8.63
N GLU A 190 -2.33 -3.26 8.12
CA GLU A 190 -3.53 -3.08 8.95
C GLU A 190 -3.75 -4.25 9.91
N LYS A 191 -3.64 -5.50 9.43
CA LYS A 191 -3.75 -6.69 10.26
C LYS A 191 -2.67 -6.77 11.32
N LEU A 192 -1.43 -6.43 10.98
CA LEU A 192 -0.33 -6.35 11.94
C LEU A 192 -0.59 -5.29 13.02
N CYS A 193 -1.10 -4.11 12.66
CA CYS A 193 -1.42 -3.05 13.61
C CYS A 193 -2.56 -3.45 14.56
N ASN A 194 -3.56 -4.19 14.06
CA ASN A 194 -4.65 -4.73 14.89
C ASN A 194 -4.15 -5.74 15.93
N GLU A 195 -3.04 -6.41 15.65
CA GLU A 195 -2.33 -7.30 16.59
C GLU A 195 -1.32 -6.55 17.48
N ASN A 196 -1.35 -5.22 17.49
CA ASN A 196 -0.42 -4.34 18.20
C ASN A 196 1.06 -4.53 17.84
N VAL A 197 1.35 -5.03 16.63
CA VAL A 197 2.71 -5.21 16.14
C VAL A 197 3.34 -3.85 15.82
N THR A 198 4.58 -3.64 16.25
CA THR A 198 5.38 -2.48 15.87
C THR A 198 6.05 -2.74 14.52
N ILE A 199 5.86 -1.82 13.57
CA ILE A 199 6.35 -1.94 12.21
C ILE A 199 7.52 -0.98 12.01
N TYR A 200 8.70 -1.53 11.72
CA TYR A 200 9.90 -0.77 11.39
C TYR A 200 10.01 -0.64 9.88
N TYR A 201 9.76 0.55 9.36
CA TYR A 201 9.76 0.81 7.92
C TYR A 201 11.05 1.51 7.48
N SER A 202 11.73 0.93 6.49
CA SER A 202 12.86 1.51 5.78
C SER A 202 12.56 1.53 4.27
N GLY A 203 12.92 2.62 3.60
CA GLY A 203 12.71 2.80 2.15
C GLY A 203 13.86 3.59 1.52
N ASP A 204 13.73 3.92 0.24
CA ASP A 204 14.73 4.73 -0.46
C ASP A 204 14.75 6.19 0.02
N TYR A 205 15.91 6.83 -0.11
CA TYR A 205 16.08 8.25 0.20
C TYR A 205 15.88 9.10 -1.05
N ASP A 206 14.63 9.15 -1.49
CA ASP A 206 14.17 10.07 -2.51
C ASP A 206 12.82 10.69 -2.10
N PRO A 207 12.31 11.68 -2.85
CA PRO A 207 11.04 12.30 -2.49
C PRO A 207 9.86 11.31 -2.41
N GLU A 208 9.84 10.31 -3.28
CA GLU A 208 8.81 9.27 -3.34
C GLU A 208 8.87 8.31 -2.13
N GLY A 209 10.06 7.87 -1.73
CA GLY A 209 10.32 7.03 -0.56
C GLY A 209 9.97 7.73 0.75
N LEU A 210 10.33 9.02 0.89
CA LEU A 210 9.90 9.84 2.03
C LEU A 210 8.38 10.00 2.07
N GLN A 211 7.71 10.15 0.92
CA GLN A 211 6.25 10.20 0.84
C GLN A 211 5.63 8.87 1.25
N MET A 212 6.23 7.74 0.87
CA MET A 212 5.79 6.41 1.29
C MET A 212 5.90 6.24 2.81
N ALA A 213 7.05 6.56 3.40
CA ALA A 213 7.25 6.53 4.85
C ALA A 213 6.17 7.36 5.57
N GLN A 214 6.00 8.62 5.16
CA GLN A 214 5.00 9.51 5.73
C GLN A 214 3.58 8.94 5.61
N ARG A 215 3.19 8.40 4.46
CA ARG A 215 1.84 7.85 4.27
C ARG A 215 1.53 6.73 5.24
N LEU A 216 2.48 5.81 5.48
CA LEU A 216 2.31 4.77 6.51
C LEU A 216 2.14 5.38 7.89
N ARG A 217 3.03 6.30 8.27
CA ARG A 217 3.01 6.95 9.58
C ARG A 217 1.71 7.72 9.83
N MET A 218 1.20 8.42 8.82
CA MET A 218 -0.07 9.14 8.91
C MET A 218 -1.27 8.20 9.02
N LYS A 219 -1.27 7.06 8.31
CA LYS A 219 -2.39 6.11 8.31
C LYS A 219 -2.43 5.24 9.57
N TYR A 220 -1.28 4.76 10.03
CA TYR A 220 -1.19 3.77 11.12
C TYR A 220 -0.58 4.32 12.42
N GLY A 221 -0.16 5.59 12.42
CA GLY A 221 0.23 6.31 13.63
C GLY A 221 1.34 5.62 14.41
N LYS A 222 1.09 5.41 15.72
CA LYS A 222 2.09 4.95 16.70
C LYS A 222 2.74 3.60 16.39
N PHE A 223 2.09 2.76 15.57
CA PHE A 223 2.60 1.45 15.20
C PHE A 223 3.76 1.52 14.20
N ILE A 224 3.91 2.63 13.48
CA ILE A 224 4.99 2.81 12.50
C ILE A 224 6.19 3.49 13.16
N ARG A 225 7.37 2.90 12.97
CA ARG A 225 8.68 3.45 13.32
C ARG A 225 9.48 3.65 12.04
N PHE A 226 9.99 4.88 11.84
CA PHE A 226 10.96 5.13 10.79
C PHE A 226 12.28 4.47 11.16
N TRP A 227 12.77 3.62 10.29
CA TRP A 227 13.96 2.81 10.50
C TRP A 227 15.06 3.26 9.54
N ARG A 228 16.15 3.79 10.11
CA ARG A 228 17.23 4.47 9.39
C ARG A 228 16.70 5.63 8.55
N TYR A 229 16.34 6.71 9.24
CA TYR A 229 15.87 7.97 8.64
C TYR A 229 16.54 9.17 9.33
N THR A 230 17.78 9.01 9.79
CA THR A 230 18.58 10.15 10.26
C THR A 230 19.29 10.81 9.07
N VAL A 231 19.76 12.04 9.29
CA VAL A 231 20.59 12.75 8.30
C VAL A 231 21.88 11.96 8.00
N GLN A 232 22.46 11.32 9.01
CA GLN A 232 23.66 10.50 8.83
C GLN A 232 23.38 9.28 7.95
N ASP A 233 22.26 8.59 8.19
CA ASP A 233 21.87 7.45 7.34
C ASP A 233 21.65 7.91 5.88
N TYR A 234 21.04 9.08 5.67
CA TYR A 234 20.90 9.65 4.32
C TYR A 234 22.25 9.92 3.65
N ILE A 235 23.20 10.54 4.39
CA ILE A 235 24.54 10.84 3.87
C ILE A 235 25.27 9.56 3.44
N GLU A 236 25.17 8.49 4.23
CA GLU A 236 25.75 7.19 3.91
C GLU A 236 25.11 6.54 2.67
N ALA A 237 23.81 6.80 2.46
CA ALA A 237 23.07 6.31 1.31
C ALA A 237 23.31 7.09 0.00
N LEU A 238 23.94 8.27 0.04
CA LEU A 238 24.01 9.23 -1.08
C LEU A 238 24.56 8.63 -2.38
N SER A 239 23.76 8.66 -3.43
CA SER A 239 24.21 8.36 -4.79
C SER A 239 24.73 9.62 -5.50
N GLU A 240 25.33 9.44 -6.68
CA GLU A 240 25.63 10.57 -7.58
C GLU A 240 24.41 11.05 -8.39
N LYS A 241 23.25 10.41 -8.24
CA LYS A 241 22.06 10.74 -9.01
C LYS A 241 21.33 11.94 -8.40
N GLU A 242 21.06 12.93 -9.24
CA GLU A 242 20.35 14.14 -8.86
C GLU A 242 18.83 13.93 -8.82
N ILE A 243 18.17 14.72 -7.98
CA ILE A 243 16.71 14.79 -7.88
C ILE A 243 16.19 15.67 -9.01
N SER A 244 15.29 15.13 -9.83
CA SER A 244 14.63 15.92 -10.88
C SER A 244 13.82 17.07 -10.25
N PRO A 245 13.68 18.24 -10.93
CA PRO A 245 12.87 19.34 -10.41
C PRO A 245 11.43 18.94 -10.08
N ILE A 246 10.85 18.02 -10.88
CA ILE A 246 9.51 17.49 -10.67
C ILE A 246 9.45 16.70 -9.36
N SER A 247 10.40 15.79 -9.12
CA SER A 247 10.46 15.02 -7.88
C SER A 247 10.80 15.92 -6.69
N ALA A 248 11.61 16.96 -6.85
CA ALA A 248 11.94 17.88 -5.76
C ALA A 248 10.69 18.57 -5.20
N SER A 249 9.72 18.94 -6.04
CA SER A 249 8.45 19.54 -5.59
C SER A 249 7.64 18.63 -4.66
N LYS A 250 7.83 17.31 -4.75
CA LYS A 250 7.16 16.32 -3.89
C LYS A 250 7.61 16.43 -2.43
N LEU A 251 8.80 16.97 -2.16
CA LEU A 251 9.32 17.19 -0.81
C LEU A 251 8.48 18.22 -0.04
N ASP A 252 7.85 19.18 -0.72
CA ASP A 252 6.99 20.19 -0.08
C ASP A 252 5.80 19.56 0.64
N ASN A 253 5.35 18.39 0.17
CA ASN A 253 4.26 17.63 0.77
C ASN A 253 4.69 16.75 1.96
N ILE A 254 5.98 16.69 2.28
CA ILE A 254 6.48 16.02 3.49
C ILE A 254 6.29 16.95 4.69
N LYS A 255 5.39 16.52 5.59
CA LYS A 255 4.91 17.20 6.79
C LYS A 255 5.23 16.43 8.09
N ALA A 256 5.62 15.15 8.00
CA ALA A 256 5.99 14.35 9.17
C ALA A 256 7.22 14.99 9.86
N PRO A 257 7.11 15.44 11.12
CA PRO A 257 8.20 16.12 11.82
C PRO A 257 9.48 15.27 11.89
N GLU A 258 9.33 13.96 12.07
CA GLU A 258 10.45 13.03 12.17
C GLU A 258 11.26 12.91 10.86
N LEU A 259 10.69 13.26 9.70
CA LEU A 259 11.39 13.25 8.40
C LEU A 259 11.98 14.62 8.02
N SER A 260 11.69 15.67 8.79
CA SER A 260 12.05 17.06 8.44
C SER A 260 13.56 17.27 8.28
N ALA A 261 14.37 16.64 9.13
CA ALA A 261 15.82 16.77 9.07
C ALA A 261 16.38 16.19 7.77
N VAL A 262 15.98 14.96 7.41
CA VAL A 262 16.38 14.31 6.15
C VAL A 262 15.85 15.07 4.94
N LYS A 263 14.58 15.50 4.99
CA LYS A 263 13.98 16.35 3.94
C LYS A 263 14.83 17.59 3.67
N ASN A 264 15.18 18.34 4.71
CA ASN A 264 15.92 19.60 4.57
C ASN A 264 17.32 19.35 3.99
N GLU A 265 17.97 18.28 4.43
CA GLU A 265 19.27 17.89 3.89
C GLU A 265 19.17 17.47 2.42
N MET A 266 18.11 16.76 2.05
CA MET A 266 17.83 16.36 0.67
C MET A 266 17.55 17.56 -0.24
N VAL A 267 16.84 18.59 0.25
CA VAL A 267 16.65 19.86 -0.48
C VAL A 267 17.98 20.58 -0.70
N ARG A 268 18.90 20.51 0.28
CA ARG A 268 20.23 21.13 0.21
C ARG A 268 21.12 20.42 -0.81
N LEU A 269 21.23 19.10 -0.73
CA LEU A 269 22.14 18.30 -1.53
C LEU A 269 21.59 17.96 -2.93
N LYS A 270 20.27 17.93 -3.09
CA LYS A 270 19.56 17.59 -4.34
C LYS A 270 19.95 16.24 -4.94
N LYS A 271 20.36 15.29 -4.10
CA LYS A 271 20.77 13.94 -4.50
C LYS A 271 19.86 12.89 -3.87
N ILE A 272 19.61 11.80 -4.58
CA ILE A 272 18.91 10.64 -3.98
C ILE A 272 19.91 9.72 -3.28
N GLY A 273 19.43 8.92 -2.33
CA GLY A 273 20.19 7.83 -1.72
C GLY A 273 19.47 6.49 -1.85
N TYR A 274 20.25 5.42 -1.95
CA TYR A 274 19.75 4.05 -2.18
C TYR A 274 19.67 3.24 -0.89
N GLN A 275 18.56 2.55 -0.68
CA GLN A 275 18.33 1.66 0.47
C GLN A 275 19.37 0.54 0.55
N GLU A 276 19.85 0.06 -0.60
CA GLU A 276 20.86 -1.01 -0.70
C GLU A 276 22.15 -0.69 0.06
N ARG A 277 22.49 0.59 0.22
CA ARG A 277 23.68 0.99 1.00
C ARG A 277 23.58 0.68 2.48
N HIS A 278 22.37 0.44 2.97
CA HIS A 278 22.10 0.13 4.37
C HIS A 278 21.90 -1.35 4.66
N ILE A 279 22.07 -2.26 3.69
CA ILE A 279 21.82 -3.70 3.89
C ILE A 279 22.49 -4.26 5.15
N VAL A 280 23.79 -3.99 5.33
CA VAL A 280 24.55 -4.47 6.50
C VAL A 280 24.07 -3.82 7.79
N THR A 281 23.80 -2.52 7.76
CA THR A 281 23.34 -1.75 8.91
C THR A 281 21.94 -2.18 9.37
N LEU A 282 21.01 -2.37 8.43
CA LEU A 282 19.67 -2.90 8.67
C LEU A 282 19.74 -4.32 9.24
N TYR A 283 20.58 -5.18 8.68
CA TYR A 283 20.79 -6.51 9.23
C TYR A 283 21.29 -6.47 10.69
N ASN A 284 22.28 -5.63 11.00
CA ASN A 284 22.80 -5.51 12.35
C ASN A 284 21.74 -5.00 13.34
N ASP A 285 20.91 -4.04 12.93
CA ASP A 285 19.78 -3.56 13.74
C ASP A 285 18.81 -4.68 14.08
N ILE A 286 18.46 -5.52 13.11
CA ILE A 286 17.57 -6.66 13.33
C ILE A 286 18.13 -7.58 14.41
N ILE A 287 19.43 -7.91 14.35
CA ILE A 287 20.09 -8.78 15.34
C ILE A 287 20.10 -8.14 16.73
N LEU A 288 20.31 -6.82 16.82
CA LEU A 288 20.34 -6.10 18.10
C LEU A 288 18.95 -5.85 18.71
N MET A 289 17.90 -5.89 17.88
CA MET A 289 16.52 -5.65 18.29
C MET A 289 15.72 -6.93 18.59
N GLN A 290 16.34 -8.12 18.52
CA GLN A 290 15.73 -9.38 18.97
C GLN A 290 15.79 -9.52 20.49
#